data_AF-A0A7W9GGD2-F1
#
_entry.id   AF-A0A7W9GGD2-F1
#
_cell.length_a   1.000
_cell.length_b   1.000
_cell.length_c   1.000
_cell.angle_alpha   90.00
_cell.angle_beta   90.00
_cell.angle_gamma   90.00
#
_symmetry.space_group_name_H-M   'P 1'
#
loop_
_entity.id
_entity.type
_entity.pdbx_description
1 polymer ?
#
loop_
_entity_poly.entity_id
_entity_poly.type
_entity_poly.pdbx_seq_one_letter_code
_entity_poly.pdbx_strand_id
1 'polypeptide(L)'
;MFDLALPLQEVAEVYGPYHNEELVGEAIAPIRDQVQIAIKLGWDIQGGRSVGLNSWPGQIRKVADASLRSLRVAHPLEPRCPAHEM
;
A
#
# COMPACT_ATOMS: atom_id res chain seq x y z
N MET A 1 -6.30 -11.85 -11.59
CA MET A 1 -5.48 -12.97 -12.06
C MET A 1 -4.20 -12.92 -11.25
N PHE A 2 -4.09 -13.78 -10.23
CA PHE A 2 -2.83 -13.98 -9.51
C PHE A 2 -1.96 -14.86 -10.40
N ASP A 3 -1.02 -14.23 -11.10
CA ASP A 3 -0.06 -14.96 -11.93
C ASP A 3 1.04 -15.50 -11.01
N LEU A 4 1.20 -16.82 -10.99
CA LEU A 4 2.07 -17.60 -10.09
C LEU A 4 3.57 -17.42 -10.38
N ALA A 5 3.95 -16.41 -11.16
CA ALA A 5 5.32 -16.22 -11.65
C ALA A 5 6.01 -14.91 -11.24
N LEU A 6 5.32 -13.97 -10.57
CA LEU A 6 5.95 -12.74 -10.07
C LEU A 6 5.64 -12.51 -8.58
N PRO A 7 6.63 -12.62 -7.69
CA PRO A 7 6.44 -12.37 -6.26
C PRO A 7 6.19 -10.89 -5.94
N LEU A 8 6.21 -10.01 -6.94
CA LEU A 8 6.03 -8.56 -6.79
C LEU A 8 4.63 -8.15 -7.28
N GLN A 9 3.82 -7.62 -6.37
CA GLN A 9 2.58 -6.93 -6.69
C GLN A 9 2.81 -5.42 -6.61
N GLU A 10 2.41 -4.69 -7.64
CA GLU A 10 2.59 -3.24 -7.70
C GLU A 10 1.24 -2.54 -7.53
N VAL A 11 1.21 -1.56 -6.63
CA VAL A 11 0.08 -0.64 -6.43
C VAL A 11 0.53 0.81 -6.58
N ALA A 12 -0.39 1.66 -6.99
CA ALA A 12 -0.18 3.10 -7.09
C ALA A 12 -1.42 3.84 -6.59
N GLU A 13 -1.21 4.90 -5.83
CA GLU A 13 -2.28 5.75 -5.26
C GLU A 13 -3.22 6.33 -6.33
N VAL A 14 -2.74 6.43 -7.58
CA VAL A 14 -3.49 6.96 -8.72
C VAL A 14 -4.50 5.97 -9.31
N TYR A 15 -4.31 4.66 -9.10
CA TYR A 15 -5.22 3.64 -9.58
C TYR A 15 -6.40 3.53 -8.62
N GLY A 16 -7.52 4.19 -8.90
CA GLY A 16 -8.70 4.21 -8.04
C GLY A 16 -8.38 4.85 -6.68
N PRO A 17 -8.30 6.19 -6.61
CA PRO A 17 -7.83 6.88 -5.41
C PRO A 17 -8.57 6.40 -4.17
N TYR A 18 -7.80 5.90 -3.20
CA TYR A 18 -8.25 5.43 -1.88
C TYR A 18 -9.00 4.09 -1.81
N HIS A 19 -9.23 3.37 -2.91
CA HIS A 19 -10.03 2.14 -2.87
C HIS A 19 -9.30 0.88 -3.37
N ASN A 20 -8.38 1.03 -4.30
CA ASN A 20 -7.69 -0.13 -4.90
C ASN A 20 -6.75 -0.83 -3.90
N GLU A 21 -6.10 -0.07 -3.03
CA GLU A 21 -5.17 -0.63 -2.05
C GLU A 21 -5.86 -1.44 -0.95
N GLU A 22 -7.11 -1.12 -0.61
CA GLU A 22 -7.91 -1.90 0.34
C GLU A 22 -8.28 -3.27 -0.23
N LEU A 23 -8.71 -3.32 -1.49
CA LEU A 23 -9.03 -4.56 -2.20
C LEU A 23 -7.80 -5.46 -2.36
N VAL A 24 -6.66 -4.86 -2.70
CA VAL A 24 -5.38 -5.59 -2.76
C VAL A 24 -5.01 -6.12 -1.38
N GLY A 25 -5.13 -5.30 -0.33
CA GLY A 25 -4.85 -5.69 1.05
C GLY A 25 -5.70 -6.88 1.52
N GLU A 26 -6.99 -6.91 1.17
CA GLU A 26 -7.87 -8.04 1.45
C GLU A 26 -7.46 -9.30 0.67
N ALA A 27 -7.21 -9.15 -0.63
CA ALA A 27 -6.91 -10.29 -1.51
C ALA A 27 -5.60 -11.01 -1.15
N ILE A 28 -4.59 -10.28 -0.66
CA ILE A 28 -3.29 -10.84 -0.30
C ILE A 28 -3.18 -11.28 1.16
N ALA A 29 -4.16 -10.96 2.01
CA ALA A 29 -4.12 -11.29 3.43
C ALA A 29 -3.79 -12.78 3.70
N PRO A 30 -4.33 -13.77 2.95
CA PRO A 30 -4.01 -15.19 3.14
C PRO A 30 -2.59 -15.59 2.75
N ILE A 31 -1.91 -14.80 1.92
CA ILE A 31 -0.57 -15.09 1.35
C ILE A 31 0.44 -13.99 1.65
N ARG A 32 0.19 -13.18 2.70
CA ARG A 32 0.91 -11.93 2.95
C ARG A 32 2.43 -12.10 3.08
N ASP A 33 2.87 -13.20 3.67
CA ASP A 33 4.30 -13.50 3.88
C ASP A 33 5.00 -14.07 2.63
N GLN A 34 4.25 -14.31 1.54
CA GLN A 34 4.75 -14.85 0.27
C GLN A 34 4.83 -13.79 -0.83
N VAL A 35 4.40 -12.56 -0.56
CA VAL A 35 4.32 -11.47 -1.55
C VAL A 35 5.15 -10.27 -1.13
N GLN A 36 5.83 -9.64 -2.09
CA GLN A 36 6.43 -8.33 -1.96
C GLN A 36 5.53 -7.29 -2.63
N ILE A 37 5.41 -6.11 -2.00
CA ILE A 37 4.57 -5.03 -2.51
C ILE A 37 5.39 -3.79 -2.70
N ALA A 38 5.35 -3.25 -3.91
CA ALA A 38 5.87 -1.93 -4.21
C ALA A 38 4.70 -0.92 -4.26
N ILE A 39 4.82 0.15 -3.48
CA ILE A 39 3.91 1.29 -3.52
C ILE A 39 4.58 2.39 -4.34
N LYS A 40 3.90 2.86 -5.39
CA LYS A 40 4.30 4.08 -6.11
C LYS A 40 3.55 5.27 -5.54
N LEU A 41 4.29 6.34 -5.24
CA LEU A 41 3.78 7.56 -4.62
C LEU A 41 4.35 8.81 -5.30
N GLY A 42 3.74 9.96 -5.04
CA GLY A 42 4.23 11.27 -5.46
C GLY A 42 3.28 12.03 -6.37
N TRP A 43 2.04 11.56 -6.53
CA TRP A 43 1.01 12.32 -7.24
C TRP A 43 0.37 13.34 -6.30
N ASP A 44 0.08 14.53 -6.84
CA ASP A 44 -0.81 15.47 -6.16
C ASP A 44 -2.25 15.13 -6.54
N ILE A 45 -2.98 14.49 -5.62
CA ILE A 45 -4.37 14.07 -5.85
C ILE A 45 -5.32 15.05 -5.15
N GLN A 46 -6.11 15.77 -5.94
CA GLN A 46 -7.13 16.70 -5.46
C GLN A 46 -8.47 16.37 -6.11
N GLY A 47 -9.53 16.27 -5.30
CA GLY A 47 -10.87 15.92 -5.80
C GLY A 47 -10.93 14.59 -6.56
N GLY A 48 -10.10 13.62 -6.17
CA GLY A 48 -10.02 12.31 -6.81
C GLY A 48 -9.32 12.31 -8.18
N ARG A 49 -8.60 13.38 -8.53
CA ARG A 49 -7.84 13.49 -9.78
C ARG A 49 -6.41 13.90 -9.51
N SER A 50 -5.49 13.37 -10.29
CA SER A 50 -4.11 13.86 -10.32
C SER A 50 -4.07 15.25 -10.94
N VAL A 51 -3.52 16.22 -10.23
CA VAL A 51 -3.32 17.60 -10.71
C VAL A 51 -1.83 17.94 -10.92
N GLY A 52 -0.93 16.98 -10.68
CA GLY A 52 0.51 17.16 -10.80
C GLY A 52 1.29 16.17 -9.94
N LEU A 53 2.53 16.53 -9.62
CA LEU A 53 3.40 15.75 -8.74
C LEU A 53 3.69 16.54 -7.46
N ASN A 54 3.73 15.83 -6.34
CA ASN A 54 4.12 16.38 -5.04
C ASN A 54 4.99 15.38 -4.28
N SER A 55 6.31 15.60 -4.35
CA SER A 55 7.32 14.77 -3.68
C SER A 55 7.90 15.44 -2.43
N TRP A 56 7.16 16.36 -1.79
CA TRP A 56 7.61 16.92 -0.51
C TRP A 56 7.71 15.81 0.54
N PRO A 57 8.77 15.76 1.38
CA PRO A 57 8.98 14.68 2.35
C PRO A 57 7.78 14.43 3.28
N GLY A 58 7.09 15.49 3.70
CA GLY A 58 5.87 15.37 4.52
C GLY A 58 4.71 14.72 3.78
N GLN A 59 4.52 15.05 2.50
CA GLN A 59 3.51 14.42 1.65
C GLN A 59 3.84 12.95 1.40
N ILE A 60 5.09 12.64 1.08
CA ILE A 60 5.56 11.26 0.88
C ILE A 60 5.25 10.41 2.11
N ARG A 61 5.58 10.90 3.32
CA ARG A 61 5.31 10.18 4.57
C ARG A 61 3.81 9.96 4.77
N LYS A 62 3.01 11.01 4.58
CA LYS A 62 1.54 10.93 4.72
C LYS A 62 0.93 9.88 3.79
N VAL A 63 1.33 9.87 2.52
CA VAL A 63 0.84 8.90 1.53
C VAL A 63 1.30 7.49 1.88
N ALA A 64 2.58 7.32 2.23
CA ALA A 64 3.10 6.01 2.64
C ALA A 64 2.35 5.44 3.86
N ASP A 65 2.09 6.26 4.88
CA ASP A 65 1.33 5.84 6.06
C ASP A 65 -0.11 5.45 5.72
N ALA A 66 -0.76 6.18 4.81
CA ALA A 66 -2.10 5.84 4.33
C ALA A 66 -2.10 4.51 3.57
N SER A 67 -1.17 4.31 2.64
CA SER A 67 -1.06 3.07 1.85
C SER A 67 -0.76 1.85 2.71
N LEU A 68 0.13 1.97 3.71
CA LEU A 68 0.42 0.88 4.64
C LEU A 68 -0.84 0.45 5.42
N ARG A 69 -1.67 1.42 5.85
CA ARG A 69 -2.94 1.13 6.53
C ARG A 69 -3.93 0.45 5.61
N SER A 70 -4.13 0.95 4.39
CA SER A 70 -5.04 0.36 3.40
C SER A 70 -4.63 -1.07 3.03
N LEU A 71 -3.32 -1.32 2.87
CA LEU A 71 -2.77 -2.65 2.60
C LEU A 71 -2.70 -3.57 3.85
N ARG A 72 -3.10 -3.08 5.02
CA ARG A 72 -3.07 -3.78 6.32
C ARG A 72 -1.66 -4.31 6.68
N VAL A 73 -0.65 -3.47 6.51
CA VAL A 73 0.76 -3.80 6.74
C VAL A 73 1.31 -2.94 7.85
N ALA A 74 2.06 -3.54 8.78
CA ALA A 74 2.82 -2.79 9.75
C ALA A 74 3.96 -2.02 9.07
N HIS A 75 4.25 -0.81 9.56
CA HIS A 75 5.44 -0.07 9.15
C HIS A 75 6.69 -0.90 9.53
N PRO A 76 7.71 -1.03 8.67
CA PRO A 76 8.89 -1.86 8.95
C PRO A 76 9.74 -1.40 10.16
N LEU A 77 9.38 -0.28 10.79
CA LEU A 77 10.04 0.27 11.99
C LEU A 77 9.25 0.02 13.28
N GLU A 78 8.03 -0.51 13.18
CA GLU A 78 7.28 -1.00 14.33
C GLU A 78 7.31 -2.53 14.32
N PRO A 79 7.77 -3.19 15.40
CA PRO A 79 7.76 -4.64 15.47
C PRO A 79 6.31 -5.12 15.34
N ARG A 80 6.10 -6.21 14.58
CA ARG A 80 4.80 -6.91 14.57
C ARG A 80 4.45 -7.22 16.03
N CYS A 81 3.38 -6.62 16.53
CA CYS A 81 2.78 -7.05 17.79
C CYS A 81 2.47 -8.54 17.65
N PRO A 82 3.06 -9.44 18.46
CA PRO A 82 2.72 -10.85 18.37
C PRO A 82 1.29 -10.97 18.89
N ALA A 83 0.37 -11.31 17.99
CA ALA A 83 -0.93 -11.79 18.39
C ALA A 83 -0.70 -13.08 19.19
N HIS A 84 -0.85 -12.95 20.51
CA HIS A 84 -1.21 -14.00 21.48
C HIS A 84 -1.13 -15.44 20.95
N GLU A 85 -0.08 -16.16 21.32
CA GLU A 85 -0.22 -17.59 21.59
C GLU A 85 -1.11 -17.74 22.82
N MET A 86 -2.37 -18.16 22.61
CA MET A 86 -3.21 -18.90 23.57
C MET A 86 -4.25 -19.72 22.80
#